data_AF-A0A4Q7FSL1-F1
#
_entry.id   AF-A0A4Q7FSL1-F1
#
_cell.length_a   1.000
_cell.length_b   1.000
_cell.length_c   1.000
_cell.angle_alpha   90.00
_cell.angle_beta   90.00
_cell.angle_gamma   90.00
#
_symmetry.space_group_name_H-M   'P 1'
#
loop_
_entity.id
_entity.type
_entity.pdbx_description
1 polymer ?
#
loop_
_entity_poly.entity_id
_entity_poly.type
_entity_poly.pdbx_seq_one_letter_code
_entity_poly.pdbx_strand_id
1 'polypeptide(L)' 'MKDLTGKWHQLRADAKHFADLGTSATDPRQRELFKRLGVELAIAALELEQVVKRQNPHLDFDEQCDVLSKAIAGK' A
#
# COMPACT_ATOMS: atom_id res chain seq x y z
N MET A 1 8.84 20.04 -4.32
CA MET A 1 8.74 18.87 -3.40
C MET A 1 9.29 17.65 -4.11
N LYS A 2 9.94 16.72 -3.41
CA LYS A 2 10.34 15.44 -4.01
C LYS A 2 9.08 14.62 -4.27
N ASP A 3 9.01 13.93 -5.40
CA ASP A 3 7.94 12.97 -5.66
C ASP A 3 8.01 11.84 -4.62
N LEU A 4 6.91 11.64 -3.89
CA LEU A 4 6.77 10.65 -2.83
C LEU A 4 6.04 9.38 -3.30
N THR A 5 5.54 9.37 -4.55
CA THR A 5 4.78 8.26 -5.13
C THR A 5 5.57 6.95 -5.09
N GLY A 6 6.86 6.99 -5.46
CA GLY A 6 7.72 5.81 -5.38
C GLY A 6 7.90 5.26 -3.96
N LYS A 7 8.02 6.14 -2.96
CA LYS A 7 8.12 5.72 -1.55
C LYS A 7 6.81 5.13 -1.04
N TRP A 8 5.68 5.69 -1.47
CA TRP A 8 4.36 5.17 -1.13
C TRP A 8 4.14 3.76 -1.67
N HIS A 9 4.47 3.52 -2.94
CA HIS A 9 4.39 2.17 -3.52
C HIS A 9 5.34 1.20 -2.82
N GLN A 10 6.56 1.64 -2.47
CA GLN A 10 7.51 0.81 -1.73
C GLN A 10 6.95 0.39 -0.37
N LEU A 11 6.39 1.32 0.42
CA LEU A 11 5.78 0.99 1.72
C LEU A 11 4.64 -0.02 1.60
N ARG A 12 3.79 0.11 0.56
CA ARG A 12 2.74 -0.88 0.28
C ARG A 12 3.30 -2.25 -0.08
N ALA A 13 4.35 -2.29 -0.90
CA ALA A 13 5.01 -3.53 -1.29
C ALA A 13 5.66 -4.22 -0.07
N ASP A 14 6.36 -3.46 0.77
CA ASP A 14 7.02 -3.97 1.98
C ASP A 14 5.99 -4.46 3.00
N ALA A 15 4.90 -3.72 3.21
CA ALA A 15 3.81 -4.13 4.09
C ALA A 15 3.23 -5.49 3.68
N LYS A 16 2.97 -5.67 2.37
CA LYS A 16 2.51 -6.96 1.82
C LYS A 16 3.56 -8.05 2.03
N HIS A 17 4.82 -7.77 1.73
CA HIS A 17 5.90 -8.74 1.88
C HIS A 17 6.01 -9.24 3.33
N PHE A 18 5.95 -8.34 4.32
CA PHE A 18 6.00 -8.73 5.73
C PHE A 18 4.75 -9.48 6.19
N ALA A 19 3.56 -9.18 5.64
CA ALA A 19 2.37 -9.99 5.89
C ALA A 19 2.52 -11.43 5.35
N ASP A 20 3.12 -11.59 4.16
CA ASP A 20 3.42 -12.89 3.55
C ASP A 20 4.46 -13.67 4.37
N LEU A 21 5.51 -12.99 4.86
CA LEU A 21 6.51 -13.57 5.77
C LEU A 21 5.88 -13.98 7.10
N GLY A 22 5.01 -13.15 7.69
CA GLY A 22 4.28 -13.47 8.92
C GLY A 22 3.34 -14.67 8.77
N THR A 23 2.88 -14.96 7.56
CA THR A 23 2.04 -16.12 7.27
C THR A 23 2.87 -17.40 7.09
N SER A 24 4.06 -17.29 6.50
CA SER A 24 4.95 -18.43 6.19
C SER A 24 5.97 -18.77 7.27
N ALA A 25 6.23 -17.87 8.23
CA ALA A 25 7.19 -18.08 9.30
C ALA A 25 6.78 -19.20 10.27
N THR A 26 7.69 -20.15 10.48
CA THR A 26 7.52 -21.29 11.39
C THR A 26 7.73 -20.90 12.85
N ASP A 27 8.72 -20.04 13.14
CA ASP A 27 8.94 -19.52 14.49
C ASP A 27 7.82 -18.53 14.89
N PRO A 28 7.16 -18.74 16.06
CA PRO A 28 6.05 -17.91 16.48
C PRO A 28 6.44 -16.45 16.79
N ARG A 29 7.67 -16.19 17.24
CA ARG A 29 8.13 -14.83 17.56
C ARG A 29 8.44 -14.05 16.29
N GLN A 30 9.08 -14.69 15.31
CA GLN A 30 9.33 -14.11 13.98
C GLN A 30 8.01 -13.81 13.26
N ARG A 31 7.06 -14.75 13.29
CA ARG A 31 5.72 -14.57 12.74
C ARG A 31 5.01 -13.35 13.31
N GLU A 32 5.01 -13.20 14.63
CA GLU A 32 4.40 -12.03 15.28
C GLU A 32 5.12 -10.73 14.92
N LEU A 33 6.46 -10.76 14.88
CA LEU A 33 7.26 -9.59 14.48
C LEU A 33 6.95 -9.15 13.05
N PHE A 34 6.91 -10.09 12.09
CA PHE A 34 6.61 -9.78 10.69
C PHE A 34 5.18 -9.25 10.52
N LYS A 35 4.20 -9.83 11.24
CA LYS A 35 2.83 -9.31 11.23
C LYS A 35 2.77 -7.87 11.72
N ARG A 36 3.40 -7.56 12.86
CA ARG A 36 3.46 -6.20 13.41
C ARG A 36 4.12 -5.24 12.43
N LEU A 37 5.28 -5.62 11.89
CA LEU A 37 6.01 -4.76 10.95
C LEU A 37 5.19 -4.50 9.67
N GLY A 38 4.50 -5.51 9.14
CA GLY A 38 3.58 -5.35 8.02
C GLY A 38 2.45 -4.35 8.31
N VAL A 39 1.89 -4.38 9.52
CA VAL A 39 0.87 -3.42 9.96
C VAL A 39 1.43 -2.00 10.06
N GLU A 40 2.58 -1.80 10.70
CA GLU A 40 3.20 -0.48 10.82
C GLU A 40 3.54 0.13 9.45
N LEU A 41 4.04 -0.69 8.52
CA LEU A 41 4.32 -0.24 7.15
C LEU A 41 3.03 0.08 6.37
N ALA A 42 1.95 -0.67 6.58
CA ALA A 42 0.65 -0.37 5.99
C ALA A 42 0.08 0.96 6.50
N ILE A 43 0.22 1.24 7.80
CA ILE A 43 -0.17 2.53 8.41
C ILE A 43 0.65 3.66 7.78
N ALA A 44 1.98 3.54 7.73
CA ALA A 44 2.85 4.54 7.13
C ALA A 44 2.52 4.77 5.64
N ALA A 45 2.13 3.73 4.91
CA ALA A 45 1.69 3.84 3.53
C ALA A 45 0.37 4.64 3.40
N LEU A 46 -0.58 4.46 4.31
CA LEU A 46 -1.86 5.19 4.32
C LEU A 46 -1.67 6.67 4.70
N GLU A 47 -0.75 6.97 5.61
CA GLU A 47 -0.39 8.35 5.93
C GLU A 47 0.28 9.04 4.74
N LEU A 48 1.20 8.34 4.07
CA LEU A 48 1.89 8.87 2.90
C LEU A 48 0.96 9.02 1.69
N GLU A 49 -0.03 8.14 1.52
CA GLU A 49 -1.07 8.24 0.50
C GLU A 49 -1.79 9.60 0.57
N GLN A 50 -2.16 10.05 1.77
CA GLN A 50 -2.84 11.34 1.94
C GLN A 50 -1.95 12.50 1.49
N VAL A 51 -0.64 12.41 1.73
CA VAL A 51 0.33 13.44 1.30
C VAL A 51 0.49 13.39 -0.22
N VAL A 52 0.63 12.20 -0.81
CA VAL A 52 0.76 12.01 -2.26
C VAL A 52 -0.47 12.51 -3.00
N LYS A 53 -1.68 12.19 -2.51
CA LYS A 53 -2.96 12.65 -3.09
C LYS A 53 -3.10 14.18 -3.02
N ARG A 54 -2.66 14.82 -1.92
CA ARG A 54 -2.60 16.29 -1.83
C ARG A 54 -1.59 16.92 -2.78
N GLN A 55 -0.46 16.25 -3.05
CA GLN A 55 0.55 16.73 -3.99
C GLN A 55 0.13 16.54 -5.46
N ASN A 56 -0.63 15.48 -5.73
CA ASN A 56 -1.05 15.08 -7.07
C ASN A 56 -2.57 14.81 -7.07
N PRO A 57 -3.41 15.86 -7.09
CA PRO A 57 -4.88 15.71 -7.05
C PRO A 57 -5.45 14.95 -8.26
N HIS A 58 -4.67 14.79 -9.34
CA HIS A 58 -5.06 13.97 -10.49
C HIS A 58 -4.98 12.46 -10.23
N LEU A 59 -4.21 11.98 -9.23
CA LEU A 59 -4.16 10.56 -8.87
C LEU A 59 -5.53 10.03 -8.38
N ASP A 60 -6.36 10.89 -7.76
CA ASP A 60 -7.73 10.52 -7.37
C ASP A 60 -8.66 10.35 -8.58
N PHE A 61 -8.38 11.03 -9.69
CA PHE A 61 -9.15 10.90 -10.94
C PHE A 61 -8.78 9.63 -11.70
N ASP A 62 -7.50 9.28 -11.77
CA ASP A 62 -7.05 8.07 -12.47
C ASP A 62 -7.53 6.79 -11.78
N GLU A 63 -7.53 6.75 -10.44
CA GLU A 63 -8.04 5.60 -9.68
C GLU A 63 -9.57 5.44 -9.83
N GLN A 64 -10.33 6.55 -9.87
CA GLN A 64 -11.77 6.52 -10.15
C GLN A 64 -12.09 6.15 -11.60
N CYS A 65 -11.34 6.67 -12.57
CA CYS A 65 -11.54 6.35 -13.99
C CYS A 65 -11.22 4.89 -14.32
N ASP A 66 -10.18 4.29 -13.70
CA ASP A 66 -9.85 2.87 -13.92
C ASP A 66 -10.90 1.93 -13.30
N VAL A 67 -11.41 2.25 -12.11
CA VAL A 67 -12.51 1.51 -11.46
C VAL A 67 -13.80 1.60 -12.29
N LEU A 68 -14.17 2.79 -12.77
CA LEU A 68 -15.34 2.97 -13.64
C LEU A 68 -15.17 2.26 -14.98
N SER A 69 -14.00 2.34 -15.60
CA SER A 69 -13.73 1.69 -16.89
C SER A 69 -13.83 0.17 -16.81
N LYS A 70 -13.30 -0.44 -15.73
CA LYS A 70 -13.43 -1.88 -15.47
C LYS A 70 -14.86 -2.30 -15.18
N ALA A 71 -15.64 -1.48 -14.47
CA ALA A 71 -17.06 -1.75 -14.20
C ALA A 71 -17.93 -1.69 -15.46
N ILE A 72 -17.59 -0.82 -16.42
CA ILE A 72 -18.35 -0.66 -17.68
C ILE A 72 -17.94 -1.72 -18.72
N ALA A 73 -16.66 -2.12 -18.76
CA ALA A 73 -16.16 -3.11 -19.72
C ALA A 73 -16.51 -4.58 -19.38
N GLY A 74 -17.07 -4.83 -18.19
CA GLY A 74 -17.44 -6.17 -17.72
C GLY A 74 -18.88 -6.62 -18.03
N LYS A 75 -19.55 -6.04 -19.03
CA LYS A 75 -20.94 -6.37 -19.37
C LYS A 75 -21.10 -6.91 -20.79
#